data_AF-A0A1Z5YR84-F1
#
_entry.id   AF-A0A1Z5YR84-F1
#
_cell.length_a   1.000
_cell.length_b   1.000
_cell.length_c   1.000
_cell.angle_alpha   90.00
_cell.angle_beta   90.00
_cell.angle_gamma   90.00
#
_symmetry.space_group_name_H-M   'P 1'
#
loop_
_entity.id
_entity.type
_entity.pdbx_description
1 polymer ?
#
loop_
_entity_poly.entity_id
_entity_poly.type
_entity_poly.pdbx_seq_one_letter_code
_entity_poly.pdbx_strand_id
1 'polypeptide(L)'
;IRTAAAEPLAALKNGVVVPVVNTDTVFADTVSTVLSGVPAAVAQAVSPTATAAIAPADAVSGAQSDSIDPASATTLLINAVEKLRTDGAALAMQSADPASVRGLVLGAAAMTAAQAVAAASSLTYASQDDAILSRDRLLAMLDALVDDIETLAATSGANIPVSGMLGAVRDSKAAITADISERLGRLPAVVSVAVPRAMSAWLVAYAVAGDTPDTVESVWADMVVRNGLRQPAVTGPGTVKMLKQAQAS
;
A
#
# COMPACT_ATOMS: atom_id res chain seq x y z
N ILE A 1 -12.82 2.50 7.11
CA ILE A 1 -12.68 1.15 6.50
C ILE A 1 -13.89 0.29 6.84
N ARG A 2 -14.21 0.12 8.13
CA ARG A 2 -15.25 -0.80 8.60
C ARG A 2 -16.64 -0.54 8.01
N THR A 3 -17.04 0.72 7.85
CA THR A 3 -18.35 1.08 7.27
C THR A 3 -18.40 0.85 5.76
N ALA A 4 -17.37 1.27 5.02
CA ALA A 4 -17.30 1.10 3.57
C ALA A 4 -17.20 -0.37 3.12
N ALA A 5 -16.50 -1.21 3.90
CA ALA A 5 -16.37 -2.64 3.61
C ALA A 5 -17.44 -3.51 4.27
N ALA A 6 -18.46 -2.93 4.94
CA ALA A 6 -19.41 -3.69 5.76
C ALA A 6 -20.23 -4.70 4.95
N GLU A 7 -20.81 -4.26 3.83
CA GLU A 7 -21.60 -5.08 2.92
C GLU A 7 -20.78 -6.20 2.24
N PRO A 8 -19.63 -5.90 1.58
CA PRO A 8 -18.84 -6.97 0.96
C PRO A 8 -18.24 -7.92 2.01
N LEU A 9 -17.93 -7.44 3.23
CA LEU A 9 -17.48 -8.32 4.31
C LEU A 9 -18.60 -9.23 4.82
N ALA A 10 -19.84 -8.75 4.86
CA ALA A 10 -20.99 -9.58 5.17
C ALA A 10 -21.22 -10.64 4.10
N ALA A 11 -21.10 -10.29 2.82
CA ALA A 11 -21.16 -11.25 1.70
C ALA A 11 -20.04 -12.30 1.79
N LEU A 12 -18.80 -11.89 2.07
CA LEU A 12 -17.67 -12.79 2.28
C LEU A 12 -17.87 -13.73 3.48
N LYS A 13 -18.41 -13.22 4.58
CA LYS A 13 -18.70 -14.01 5.78
C LYS A 13 -19.81 -15.02 5.57
N ASN A 14 -20.85 -14.65 4.81
CA ASN A 14 -21.96 -15.55 4.49
C ASN A 14 -21.53 -16.68 3.54
N GLY A 15 -20.46 -16.46 2.77
CA GLY A 15 -19.92 -17.43 1.83
C GLY A 15 -20.81 -17.59 0.59
N VAL A 16 -20.31 -18.35 -0.38
CA VAL A 16 -21.05 -18.69 -1.59
C VAL A 16 -21.54 -20.13 -1.50
N VAL A 17 -22.84 -20.33 -1.74
CA VAL A 17 -23.44 -21.67 -1.76
C VAL A 17 -22.92 -22.43 -2.98
N VAL A 18 -22.33 -23.60 -2.74
CA VAL A 18 -21.87 -24.49 -3.81
C VAL A 18 -23.07 -25.13 -4.50
N PRO A 19 -23.25 -24.97 -5.82
CA PRO A 19 -24.34 -25.61 -6.54
C PRO A 19 -24.12 -27.12 -6.63
N VAL A 20 -25.21 -27.89 -6.63
CA VAL A 20 -25.18 -29.35 -6.78
C VAL A 20 -24.67 -29.77 -8.17
N VAL A 21 -24.93 -28.94 -9.19
CA VAL A 21 -24.42 -29.10 -10.55
C VAL A 21 -23.96 -27.73 -11.05
N ASN A 22 -22.69 -27.63 -11.46
CA ASN A 22 -22.11 -26.41 -12.01
C ASN A 22 -22.17 -26.47 -13.54
N THR A 23 -23.21 -25.87 -14.14
CA THR A 23 -23.45 -25.90 -15.60
C THR A 23 -23.07 -24.61 -16.32
N ASP A 24 -22.75 -23.55 -15.58
CA ASP A 24 -22.46 -22.23 -16.10
C ASP A 24 -21.35 -21.52 -15.29
N THR A 25 -21.11 -20.23 -15.54
CA THR A 25 -20.10 -19.44 -14.83
C THR A 25 -20.60 -18.77 -13.56
N VAL A 26 -21.90 -18.86 -13.24
CA VAL A 26 -22.55 -18.03 -12.20
C VAL A 26 -21.91 -18.26 -10.83
N PHE A 27 -21.60 -19.52 -10.49
CA PHE A 27 -20.90 -19.83 -9.25
C PHE A 27 -19.50 -19.20 -9.21
N ALA A 28 -18.72 -19.34 -10.27
CA ALA A 28 -17.38 -18.77 -10.36
C ALA A 28 -17.41 -17.22 -10.30
N ASP A 29 -18.35 -16.61 -11.01
CA ASP A 29 -18.57 -15.16 -11.03
C ASP A 29 -18.97 -14.64 -9.64
N THR A 30 -19.82 -15.38 -8.91
CA THR A 30 -20.23 -15.03 -7.55
C THR A 30 -19.06 -15.12 -6.57
N VAL A 31 -18.26 -16.20 -6.63
CA VAL A 31 -17.07 -16.34 -5.79
C VAL A 31 -16.05 -15.24 -6.08
N SER A 32 -15.80 -14.93 -7.35
CA SER A 32 -14.93 -13.82 -7.77
C SER A 32 -15.43 -12.47 -7.24
N THR A 33 -16.74 -12.20 -7.36
CA THR A 33 -17.37 -10.97 -6.88
C THR A 33 -17.23 -10.82 -5.37
N VAL A 34 -17.46 -11.89 -4.61
CA VAL A 34 -17.37 -11.87 -3.15
C VAL A 34 -15.92 -11.68 -2.67
N LEU A 35 -14.95 -12.35 -3.31
CA LEU A 35 -13.53 -12.21 -2.96
C LEU A 35 -12.97 -10.84 -3.31
N SER A 36 -13.44 -10.23 -4.41
CA SER A 36 -12.96 -8.93 -4.86
C SER A 36 -13.66 -7.72 -4.24
N GLY A 37 -14.88 -7.91 -3.72
CA GLY A 37 -15.70 -6.83 -3.19
C GLY A 37 -15.07 -6.11 -1.99
N VAL A 38 -14.41 -6.85 -1.08
CA VAL A 38 -13.76 -6.24 0.09
C VAL A 38 -12.57 -5.36 -0.31
N PRO A 39 -11.58 -5.86 -1.11
CA PRO A 39 -10.51 -5.02 -1.62
C PRO A 39 -10.99 -3.78 -2.39
N ALA A 40 -11.99 -3.95 -3.25
CA ALA A 40 -12.53 -2.86 -4.06
C ALA A 40 -13.18 -1.76 -3.19
N ALA A 41 -13.95 -2.14 -2.17
CA ALA A 41 -14.56 -1.20 -1.24
C ALA A 41 -13.52 -0.45 -0.40
N VAL A 42 -12.43 -1.11 0.00
CA VAL A 42 -11.32 -0.46 0.71
C VAL A 42 -10.61 0.57 -0.18
N ALA A 43 -10.31 0.22 -1.42
CA ALA A 43 -9.65 1.13 -2.36
C ALA A 43 -10.56 2.31 -2.77
N GLN A 44 -11.84 2.08 -3.02
CA GLN A 44 -12.80 3.17 -3.29
C GLN A 44 -12.90 4.16 -2.14
N ALA A 45 -12.83 3.66 -0.89
CA ALA A 45 -12.95 4.51 0.28
C ALA A 45 -11.71 5.38 0.56
N VAL A 46 -10.58 5.12 -0.10
CA VAL A 46 -9.36 5.96 -0.03
C VAL A 46 -9.06 6.71 -1.32
N SER A 47 -9.75 6.38 -2.41
CA SER A 47 -9.58 7.06 -3.69
C SER A 47 -10.24 8.44 -3.60
N PRO A 48 -9.55 9.52 -4.02
CA PRO A 48 -10.15 10.84 -4.03
C PRO A 48 -11.37 10.83 -4.95
N THR A 49 -12.55 11.04 -4.38
CA THR A 49 -13.74 11.36 -5.19
C THR A 49 -13.46 12.73 -5.78
N ALA A 50 -13.39 12.85 -7.10
CA ALA A 50 -13.22 14.12 -7.78
C ALA A 50 -14.27 15.10 -7.24
N THR A 51 -13.85 16.01 -6.36
CA THR A 51 -14.75 17.01 -5.79
C THR A 51 -15.08 17.93 -6.95
N ALA A 52 -16.34 17.94 -7.38
CA ALA A 52 -16.79 18.88 -8.39
C ALA A 52 -16.36 20.29 -7.96
N ALA A 53 -15.75 21.05 -8.88
CA ALA A 53 -15.21 22.39 -8.60
C ALA A 53 -16.29 23.42 -8.17
N ILE A 54 -17.57 23.03 -8.18
CA ILE A 54 -18.71 23.80 -7.70
C ILE A 54 -19.48 22.91 -6.71
N ALA A 55 -19.42 23.25 -5.43
CA ALA A 55 -20.23 22.58 -4.40
C ALA A 55 -21.69 23.08 -4.48
N PRO A 56 -22.70 22.19 -4.42
CA PRO A 56 -24.08 22.60 -4.12
C PRO A 56 -24.12 23.28 -2.76
N ALA A 57 -24.93 24.33 -2.62
CA ALA A 57 -24.99 25.20 -1.44
C ALA A 57 -25.30 24.46 -0.10
N ASP A 58 -25.80 23.23 -0.16
CA ASP A 58 -26.12 22.40 1.01
C ASP A 58 -24.94 21.57 1.55
N ALA A 59 -23.78 21.55 0.88
CA ALA A 59 -22.62 20.76 1.30
C ALA A 59 -21.78 21.41 2.42
N VAL A 60 -22.20 22.55 2.98
CA VAL A 60 -21.43 23.31 3.99
C VAL A 60 -22.05 23.17 5.39
N SER A 61 -22.14 21.95 5.92
CA SER A 61 -22.16 21.68 7.36
C SER A 61 -22.16 20.18 7.63
N GLY A 62 -21.07 19.65 8.17
CA GLY A 62 -21.12 18.39 8.93
C GLY A 62 -20.85 17.07 8.18
N ALA A 63 -20.49 17.08 6.90
CA ALA A 63 -19.92 15.88 6.27
C ALA A 63 -18.47 15.70 6.75
N GLN A 64 -18.28 15.18 7.98
CA GLN A 64 -17.06 14.45 8.28
C GLN A 64 -17.07 13.20 7.40
N SER A 65 -16.53 13.33 6.19
CA SER A 65 -15.93 12.18 5.53
C SER A 65 -14.87 11.65 6.49
N ASP A 66 -15.17 10.56 7.19
CA ASP A 66 -14.20 9.70 7.86
C ASP A 66 -13.19 9.24 6.79
N SER A 67 -12.27 10.13 6.43
CA SER A 67 -11.29 9.88 5.39
C SER A 67 -10.33 8.85 5.94
N ILE A 68 -10.36 7.67 5.34
CA ILE A 68 -9.45 6.61 5.69
C ILE A 68 -8.06 7.00 5.20
N ASP A 69 -7.07 6.88 6.07
CA ASP A 69 -5.67 7.08 5.69
C ASP A 69 -5.26 6.11 4.55
N PRO A 70 -4.86 6.63 3.37
CA PRO A 70 -4.42 5.80 2.26
C PRO A 70 -3.25 4.89 2.60
N ALA A 71 -2.32 5.31 3.48
CA ALA A 71 -1.18 4.48 3.88
C ALA A 71 -1.62 3.23 4.64
N SER A 72 -2.57 3.39 5.56
CA SER A 72 -3.20 2.29 6.29
C SER A 72 -3.96 1.34 5.35
N ALA A 73 -4.69 1.87 4.36
CA ALA A 73 -5.43 1.07 3.40
C ALA A 73 -4.51 0.28 2.44
N THR A 74 -3.48 0.92 1.87
CA THR A 74 -2.49 0.25 1.03
C THR A 74 -1.78 -0.86 1.81
N THR A 75 -1.37 -0.59 3.05
CA THR A 75 -0.72 -1.60 3.92
C THR A 75 -1.66 -2.77 4.20
N LEU A 76 -2.94 -2.49 4.51
CA LEU A 76 -3.94 -3.53 4.73
C LEU A 76 -4.13 -4.41 3.49
N LEU A 77 -4.19 -3.81 2.29
CA LEU A 77 -4.36 -4.54 1.04
C LEU A 77 -3.13 -5.40 0.68
N ILE A 78 -1.92 -4.88 0.90
CA ILE A 78 -0.68 -5.67 0.73
C ILE A 78 -0.68 -6.89 1.68
N ASN A 79 -1.02 -6.68 2.95
CA ASN A 79 -1.12 -7.77 3.92
C ASN A 79 -2.24 -8.77 3.56
N ALA A 80 -3.34 -8.28 2.98
CA ALA A 80 -4.43 -9.13 2.49
C ALA A 80 -3.99 -10.02 1.32
N VAL A 81 -3.18 -9.50 0.39
CA VAL A 81 -2.54 -10.30 -0.67
C VAL A 81 -1.68 -11.40 -0.05
N GLU A 82 -0.80 -11.07 0.89
CA GLU A 82 0.05 -12.08 1.56
C GLU A 82 -0.77 -13.16 2.27
N LYS A 83 -1.86 -12.76 2.95
CA LYS A 83 -2.75 -13.71 3.63
C LYS A 83 -3.48 -14.62 2.65
N LEU A 84 -4.05 -14.07 1.57
CA LEU A 84 -4.71 -14.85 0.51
C LEU A 84 -3.75 -15.89 -0.08
N ARG A 85 -2.50 -15.49 -0.34
CA ARG A 85 -1.47 -16.38 -0.88
C ARG A 85 -1.13 -17.51 0.09
N THR A 86 -0.87 -17.18 1.36
CA THR A 86 -0.51 -18.17 2.38
C THR A 86 -1.63 -19.17 2.65
N ASP A 87 -2.86 -18.67 2.85
CA ASP A 87 -4.03 -19.51 3.10
C ASP A 87 -4.40 -20.33 1.86
N GLY A 88 -4.31 -19.73 0.68
CA GLY A 88 -4.59 -20.39 -0.58
C GLY A 88 -3.61 -21.51 -0.90
N ALA A 89 -2.32 -21.32 -0.59
CA ALA A 89 -1.32 -22.38 -0.69
C ALA A 89 -1.64 -23.54 0.27
N ALA A 90 -2.04 -23.24 1.51
CA ALA A 90 -2.47 -24.25 2.48
C ALA A 90 -3.72 -25.03 2.01
N LEU A 91 -4.70 -24.32 1.44
CA LEU A 91 -5.92 -24.92 0.91
C LEU A 91 -5.65 -25.79 -0.32
N ALA A 92 -4.78 -25.33 -1.22
CA ALA A 92 -4.41 -26.09 -2.42
C ALA A 92 -3.75 -27.44 -2.07
N MET A 93 -2.99 -27.53 -0.98
CA MET A 93 -2.40 -28.79 -0.51
C MET A 93 -3.44 -29.80 0.01
N GLN A 94 -4.62 -29.34 0.41
CA GLN A 94 -5.70 -30.18 0.96
C GLN A 94 -6.82 -30.45 -0.06
N SER A 95 -6.77 -29.81 -1.22
CA SER A 95 -7.80 -29.90 -2.25
C SER A 95 -7.62 -31.12 -3.14
N ALA A 96 -8.74 -31.72 -3.56
CA ALA A 96 -8.76 -32.73 -4.63
C ALA A 96 -8.41 -32.14 -6.01
N ASP A 97 -8.59 -30.83 -6.19
CA ASP A 97 -8.17 -30.08 -7.38
C ASP A 97 -7.33 -28.85 -6.96
N PRO A 98 -6.00 -29.01 -6.84
CA PRO A 98 -5.10 -27.93 -6.46
C PRO A 98 -4.99 -26.82 -7.52
N ALA A 99 -5.17 -27.14 -8.80
CA ALA A 99 -5.00 -26.19 -9.90
C ALA A 99 -6.11 -25.13 -9.89
N SER A 100 -7.37 -25.56 -9.72
CA SER A 100 -8.51 -24.64 -9.63
C SER A 100 -8.45 -23.75 -8.40
N VAL A 101 -8.03 -24.29 -7.25
CA VAL A 101 -7.86 -23.51 -6.01
C VAL A 101 -6.76 -22.46 -6.18
N ARG A 102 -5.61 -22.83 -6.73
CA ARG A 102 -4.51 -21.89 -6.99
C ARG A 102 -4.93 -20.80 -7.99
N GLY A 103 -5.65 -21.16 -9.05
CA GLY A 103 -6.17 -20.21 -10.04
C GLY A 103 -7.13 -19.19 -9.41
N LEU A 104 -8.06 -19.65 -8.57
CA LEU A 104 -8.99 -18.77 -7.86
C LEU A 104 -8.28 -17.81 -6.91
N VAL A 105 -7.35 -18.34 -6.10
CA VAL A 105 -6.57 -17.53 -5.14
C VAL A 105 -5.72 -16.51 -5.87
N LEU A 106 -5.06 -16.91 -6.97
CA LEU A 106 -4.27 -16.00 -7.79
C LEU A 106 -5.13 -14.88 -8.37
N GLY A 107 -6.34 -15.17 -8.85
CA GLY A 107 -7.29 -14.15 -9.32
C GLY A 107 -7.65 -13.14 -8.23
N ALA A 108 -7.99 -13.64 -7.03
CA ALA A 108 -8.31 -12.80 -5.88
C ALA A 108 -7.11 -11.95 -5.42
N ALA A 109 -5.92 -12.55 -5.39
CA ALA A 109 -4.67 -11.87 -5.01
C ALA A 109 -4.28 -10.80 -6.04
N ALA A 110 -4.37 -11.09 -7.34
CA ALA A 110 -4.10 -10.14 -8.41
C ALA A 110 -5.07 -8.95 -8.37
N MET A 111 -6.36 -9.19 -8.12
CA MET A 111 -7.33 -8.10 -7.98
C MET A 111 -7.06 -7.28 -6.72
N THR A 112 -6.76 -7.91 -5.59
CA THR A 112 -6.42 -7.21 -4.35
C THR A 112 -5.15 -6.36 -4.51
N ALA A 113 -4.14 -6.88 -5.21
CA ALA A 113 -2.93 -6.14 -5.54
C ALA A 113 -3.20 -4.94 -6.45
N ALA A 114 -4.08 -5.08 -7.46
CA ALA A 114 -4.50 -3.95 -8.28
C ALA A 114 -5.18 -2.86 -7.45
N GLN A 115 -6.02 -3.24 -6.48
CA GLN A 115 -6.63 -2.30 -5.53
C GLN A 115 -5.58 -1.66 -4.60
N ALA A 116 -4.55 -2.41 -4.20
CA ALA A 116 -3.44 -1.88 -3.39
C ALA A 116 -2.65 -0.81 -4.16
N VAL A 117 -2.37 -1.05 -5.45
CA VAL A 117 -1.72 -0.07 -6.34
C VAL A 117 -2.61 1.15 -6.57
N ALA A 118 -3.92 0.95 -6.76
CA ALA A 118 -4.87 2.05 -6.87
C ALA A 118 -4.89 2.92 -5.61
N ALA A 119 -4.97 2.31 -4.41
CA ALA A 119 -4.87 3.01 -3.13
C ALA A 119 -3.52 3.74 -2.98
N ALA A 120 -2.43 3.11 -3.44
CA ALA A 120 -1.09 3.67 -3.36
C ALA A 120 -0.93 4.98 -4.17
N SER A 121 -1.72 5.17 -5.24
CA SER A 121 -1.68 6.40 -6.03
C SER A 121 -1.96 7.68 -5.21
N SER A 122 -2.73 7.53 -4.13
CA SER A 122 -3.15 8.60 -3.23
C SER A 122 -2.17 8.83 -2.06
N LEU A 123 -1.04 8.10 -2.03
CA LEU A 123 -0.02 8.28 -1.00
C LEU A 123 0.76 9.58 -1.20
N THR A 124 0.94 10.30 -0.09
CA THR A 124 1.88 11.41 0.04
C THR A 124 3.09 10.96 0.83
N TYR A 125 4.28 11.36 0.39
CA TYR A 125 5.54 10.98 1.03
C TYR A 125 6.18 12.19 1.70
N ALA A 126 6.66 12.01 2.92
CA ALA A 126 7.38 13.06 3.65
C ALA A 126 8.85 13.16 3.21
N SER A 127 9.43 12.07 2.69
CA SER A 127 10.85 12.00 2.32
C SER A 127 11.09 11.07 1.12
N GLN A 128 12.27 11.18 0.52
CA GLN A 128 12.72 10.25 -0.52
C GLN A 128 12.77 8.80 -0.01
N ASP A 129 13.24 8.59 1.23
CA ASP A 129 13.31 7.25 1.84
C ASP A 129 11.91 6.62 1.96
N ASP A 130 10.91 7.41 2.38
CA ASP A 130 9.53 6.92 2.53
C ASP A 130 8.93 6.51 1.18
N ALA A 131 9.22 7.28 0.13
CA ALA A 131 8.78 6.98 -1.24
C ALA A 131 9.47 5.71 -1.78
N ILE A 132 10.78 5.54 -1.53
CA ILE A 132 11.53 4.33 -1.89
C ILE A 132 10.97 3.11 -1.16
N LEU A 133 10.75 3.21 0.15
CA LEU A 133 10.17 2.11 0.94
C LEU A 133 8.78 1.71 0.43
N SER A 134 7.95 2.69 0.06
CA SER A 134 6.64 2.41 -0.53
C SER A 134 6.75 1.69 -1.87
N ARG A 135 7.65 2.13 -2.75
CA ARG A 135 7.91 1.46 -4.03
C ARG A 135 8.36 0.02 -3.80
N ASP A 136 9.35 -0.19 -2.94
CA ASP A 136 9.95 -1.50 -2.73
C ASP A 136 8.93 -2.49 -2.16
N ARG A 137 8.01 -2.04 -1.29
CA ARG A 137 6.88 -2.86 -0.81
C ARG A 137 5.93 -3.27 -1.93
N LEU A 138 5.57 -2.33 -2.82
CA LEU A 138 4.70 -2.64 -3.96
C LEU A 138 5.37 -3.58 -4.96
N LEU A 139 6.66 -3.37 -5.25
CA LEU A 139 7.42 -4.25 -6.13
C LEU A 139 7.56 -5.65 -5.54
N ALA A 140 7.85 -5.77 -4.24
CA ALA A 140 7.91 -7.06 -3.56
C ALA A 140 6.57 -7.82 -3.62
N MET A 141 5.44 -7.12 -3.46
CA MET A 141 4.10 -7.71 -3.63
C MET A 141 3.89 -8.22 -5.06
N LEU A 142 4.29 -7.46 -6.08
CA LEU A 142 4.16 -7.87 -7.49
C LEU A 142 5.11 -9.01 -7.85
N ASP A 143 6.32 -9.05 -7.31
CA ASP A 143 7.26 -10.17 -7.47
C ASP A 143 6.69 -11.46 -6.89
N ALA A 144 6.09 -11.36 -5.70
CA ALA A 144 5.34 -12.44 -5.10
C ALA A 144 4.21 -13.00 -5.99
N LEU A 145 3.50 -12.13 -6.73
CA LEU A 145 2.49 -12.57 -7.70
C LEU A 145 3.10 -13.26 -8.91
N VAL A 146 4.30 -12.86 -9.35
CA VAL A 146 5.03 -13.56 -10.43
C VAL A 146 5.32 -15.00 -9.98
N ASP A 147 5.84 -15.19 -8.77
CA ASP A 147 6.11 -16.52 -8.22
C ASP A 147 4.84 -17.40 -8.18
N ASP A 148 3.69 -16.82 -7.83
CA ASP A 148 2.42 -17.53 -7.80
C ASP A 148 1.95 -17.93 -9.20
N ILE A 149 2.12 -17.04 -10.20
CA ILE A 149 1.79 -17.33 -11.61
C ILE A 149 2.65 -18.49 -12.11
N GLU A 150 3.96 -18.47 -11.83
CA GLU A 150 4.88 -19.54 -12.22
C GLU A 150 4.53 -20.86 -11.52
N THR A 151 4.17 -20.80 -10.23
CA THR A 151 3.73 -21.97 -9.47
C THR A 151 2.44 -22.57 -10.06
N LEU A 152 1.48 -21.72 -10.45
CA LEU A 152 0.25 -22.17 -11.11
C LEU A 152 0.55 -22.81 -12.46
N ALA A 153 1.43 -22.20 -13.27
CA ALA A 153 1.84 -22.74 -14.57
C ALA A 153 2.51 -24.12 -14.44
N ALA A 154 3.25 -24.36 -13.35
CA ALA A 154 3.86 -25.65 -13.05
C ALA A 154 2.88 -26.69 -12.46
N THR A 155 1.66 -26.28 -12.09
CA THR A 155 0.67 -27.17 -11.48
C THR A 155 -0.08 -27.97 -12.56
N SER A 156 -0.04 -29.30 -12.45
CA SER A 156 -0.77 -30.19 -13.38
C SER A 156 -2.27 -29.89 -13.38
N GLY A 157 -2.87 -29.76 -14.57
CA GLY A 157 -4.29 -29.44 -14.75
C GLY A 157 -4.61 -27.94 -14.82
N ALA A 158 -3.62 -27.05 -14.68
CA ALA A 158 -3.84 -25.62 -14.87
C ALA A 158 -4.00 -25.26 -16.36
N ASN A 159 -5.22 -24.90 -16.77
CA ASN A 159 -5.53 -24.43 -18.13
C ASN A 159 -5.71 -22.90 -18.20
N ILE A 160 -4.85 -22.15 -17.50
CA ILE A 160 -4.96 -20.68 -17.40
C ILE A 160 -3.85 -20.04 -18.25
N PRO A 161 -4.19 -19.08 -19.13
CA PRO A 161 -3.19 -18.36 -19.93
C PRO A 161 -2.37 -17.40 -19.05
N VAL A 162 -1.14 -17.81 -18.69
CA VAL A 162 -0.26 -17.07 -17.77
C VAL A 162 0.58 -15.96 -18.42
N SER A 163 0.80 -16.02 -19.74
CA SER A 163 1.69 -15.08 -20.43
C SER A 163 1.20 -13.63 -20.40
N GLY A 164 -0.10 -13.41 -20.59
CA GLY A 164 -0.71 -12.08 -20.50
C GLY A 164 -0.64 -11.50 -19.09
N MET A 165 -0.81 -12.34 -18.06
CA MET A 165 -0.71 -11.94 -16.66
C MET A 165 0.71 -11.49 -16.30
N LEU A 166 1.73 -12.26 -16.71
CA LEU A 166 3.14 -11.89 -16.51
C LEU A 166 3.49 -10.57 -17.20
N GLY A 167 2.97 -10.33 -18.40
CA GLY A 167 3.11 -9.05 -19.10
C GLY A 167 2.53 -7.89 -18.28
N ALA A 168 1.27 -8.01 -17.86
CA ALA A 168 0.58 -6.98 -17.10
C ALA A 168 1.26 -6.66 -15.75
N VAL A 169 1.80 -7.68 -15.05
CA VAL A 169 2.55 -7.46 -13.80
C VAL A 169 3.85 -6.71 -14.06
N ARG A 170 4.58 -7.06 -15.13
CA ARG A 170 5.83 -6.36 -15.51
C ARG A 170 5.56 -4.91 -15.90
N ASP A 171 4.50 -4.65 -16.67
CA ASP A 171 4.08 -3.31 -17.04
C ASP A 171 3.70 -2.48 -15.80
N SER A 172 3.00 -3.10 -14.84
CA SER A 172 2.66 -2.46 -13.56
C SER A 172 3.90 -2.09 -12.75
N LYS A 173 4.91 -2.96 -12.67
CA LYS A 173 6.20 -2.67 -12.00
C LYS A 173 6.91 -1.48 -12.64
N ALA A 174 6.91 -1.41 -13.97
CA ALA A 174 7.51 -0.31 -14.71
C ALA A 174 6.78 1.01 -14.43
N ALA A 175 5.44 1.00 -14.46
CA ALA A 175 4.61 2.18 -14.17
C ALA A 175 4.83 2.70 -12.74
N ILE A 176 4.86 1.82 -11.73
CA ILE A 176 5.11 2.19 -10.33
C ILE A 176 6.51 2.81 -10.18
N THR A 177 7.52 2.23 -10.84
CA THR A 177 8.89 2.75 -10.78
C THR A 177 8.98 4.13 -11.42
N ALA A 178 8.28 4.36 -12.54
CA ALA A 178 8.25 5.64 -13.22
C ALA A 178 7.56 6.73 -12.39
N ASP A 179 6.37 6.45 -11.84
CA ASP A 179 5.62 7.41 -10.98
C ASP A 179 6.44 7.80 -9.73
N ILE A 180 7.00 6.82 -9.01
CA ILE A 180 7.80 7.13 -7.82
C ILE A 180 9.07 7.89 -8.19
N SER A 181 9.72 7.55 -9.31
CA SER A 181 10.92 8.28 -9.76
C SER A 181 10.63 9.75 -10.08
N GLU A 182 9.46 10.05 -10.67
CA GLU A 182 9.02 11.42 -10.90
C GLU A 182 8.80 12.18 -9.58
N ARG A 183 8.20 11.52 -8.58
CA ARG A 183 7.95 12.11 -7.26
C ARG A 183 9.24 12.33 -6.47
N LEU A 184 10.22 11.43 -6.57
CA LEU A 184 11.48 11.50 -5.81
C LEU A 184 12.24 12.81 -6.00
N GLY A 185 12.26 13.35 -7.22
CA GLY A 185 12.94 14.61 -7.52
C GLY A 185 12.37 15.84 -6.80
N ARG A 186 11.14 15.75 -6.27
CA ARG A 186 10.44 16.84 -5.57
C ARG A 186 10.49 16.69 -4.04
N LEU A 187 10.99 15.57 -3.53
CA LEU A 187 10.95 15.23 -2.11
C LEU A 187 12.27 15.57 -1.41
N PRO A 188 12.22 16.03 -0.15
CA PRO A 188 13.44 16.28 0.63
C PRO A 188 14.19 14.97 0.92
N ALA A 189 15.51 15.04 0.84
CA ALA A 189 16.39 13.92 1.17
C ALA A 189 16.55 13.77 2.68
N VAL A 190 16.69 12.54 3.17
CA VAL A 190 17.00 12.26 4.58
C VAL A 190 18.51 12.31 4.77
N VAL A 191 18.98 13.12 5.72
CA VAL A 191 20.38 13.19 6.14
C VAL A 191 20.57 12.47 7.46
N SER A 192 21.59 11.64 7.52
CA SER A 192 22.01 10.95 8.74
C SER A 192 23.23 11.66 9.34
N VAL A 193 23.09 12.15 10.56
CA VAL A 193 24.15 12.82 11.31
C VAL A 193 24.62 11.92 12.45
N ALA A 194 25.93 11.64 12.49
CA ALA A 194 26.53 10.92 13.59
C ALA A 194 26.73 11.86 14.78
N VAL A 195 26.16 11.48 15.92
CA VAL A 195 26.19 12.24 17.16
C VAL A 195 27.05 11.45 18.16
N PRO A 196 28.30 11.88 18.44
CA PRO A 196 29.26 11.08 19.19
C PRO A 196 28.99 11.00 20.69
N ARG A 197 28.20 11.94 21.23
CA ARG A 197 27.83 12.03 22.64
C ARG A 197 26.47 12.70 22.78
N ALA A 198 25.82 12.56 23.93
CA ALA A 198 24.58 13.27 24.19
C ALA A 198 24.77 14.79 24.03
N MET A 199 23.94 15.43 23.21
CA MET A 199 24.03 16.85 22.90
C MET A 199 22.65 17.47 22.65
N SER A 200 22.59 18.79 22.65
CA SER A 200 21.36 19.53 22.39
C SER A 200 20.83 19.20 20.98
N ALA A 201 19.60 18.70 20.93
CA ALA A 201 18.89 18.41 19.69
C ALA A 201 18.77 19.66 18.80
N TRP A 202 18.55 20.82 19.42
CA TRP A 202 18.51 22.11 18.71
C TRP A 202 19.84 22.45 18.05
N LEU A 203 20.97 22.13 18.70
CA LEU A 203 22.31 22.42 18.16
C LEU A 203 22.62 21.51 16.96
N VAL A 204 22.17 20.26 17.01
CA VAL A 204 22.27 19.34 15.85
C VAL A 204 21.41 19.86 14.69
N ALA A 205 20.18 20.30 14.96
CA ALA A 205 19.31 20.89 13.93
C ALA A 205 19.92 22.16 13.34
N TYR A 206 20.52 23.03 14.16
CA TYR A 206 21.23 24.23 13.73
C TYR A 206 22.39 23.91 12.79
N ALA A 207 23.20 22.91 13.13
CA ALA A 207 24.32 22.48 12.30
C ALA A 207 23.91 21.96 10.91
N VAL A 208 22.65 21.50 10.76
CA VAL A 208 22.13 20.95 9.50
C VAL A 208 21.31 21.97 8.71
N ALA A 209 20.48 22.78 9.38
CA ALA A 209 19.56 23.73 8.76
C ALA A 209 20.20 25.12 8.50
N GLY A 210 21.33 25.42 9.16
CA GLY A 210 22.01 26.71 9.09
C GLY A 210 21.42 27.74 10.06
N ASP A 211 21.48 29.02 9.68
CA ASP A 211 21.25 30.14 10.60
C ASP A 211 19.80 30.68 10.60
N THR A 212 18.89 30.11 9.79
CA THR A 212 17.49 30.59 9.73
C THR A 212 16.64 29.90 10.80
N PRO A 213 16.10 30.62 11.80
CA PRO A 213 15.39 29.99 12.92
C PRO A 213 14.20 29.12 12.50
N ASP A 214 13.45 29.55 11.48
CA ASP A 214 12.27 28.83 10.98
C ASP A 214 12.66 27.48 10.35
N THR A 215 13.81 27.41 9.65
CA THR A 215 14.31 26.16 9.07
C THR A 215 14.84 25.24 10.17
N VAL A 216 15.52 25.79 11.17
CA VAL A 216 16.03 25.05 12.34
C VAL A 216 14.89 24.40 13.13
N GLU A 217 13.80 25.14 13.39
CA GLU A 217 12.63 24.61 14.09
C GLU A 217 11.99 23.45 13.32
N SER A 218 11.84 23.59 12.00
CA SER A 218 11.27 22.53 11.16
C SER A 218 12.12 21.25 11.14
N VAL A 219 13.45 21.39 11.05
CA VAL A 219 14.40 20.27 11.05
C VAL A 219 14.45 19.62 12.43
N TRP A 220 14.39 20.42 13.50
CA TRP A 220 14.30 19.93 14.86
C TRP A 220 13.00 19.15 15.10
N ALA A 221 11.85 19.68 14.67
CA ALA A 221 10.56 19.01 14.82
C ALA A 221 10.53 17.67 14.05
N ASP A 222 11.01 17.64 12.81
CA ASP A 222 11.16 16.39 12.04
C ASP A 222 12.10 15.41 12.76
N MET A 223 13.23 15.89 13.25
CA MET A 223 14.21 15.06 13.96
C MET A 223 13.61 14.43 15.23
N VAL A 224 12.83 15.17 16.01
CA VAL A 224 12.17 14.66 17.22
C VAL A 224 11.18 13.54 16.86
N VAL A 225 10.34 13.76 15.84
CA VAL A 225 9.34 12.78 15.41
C VAL A 225 9.99 11.55 14.78
N ARG A 226 10.91 11.75 13.82
CA ARG A 226 11.53 10.69 13.02
C ARG A 226 12.42 9.74 13.84
N ASN A 227 13.04 10.24 14.90
CA ASN A 227 13.91 9.44 15.77
C ASN A 227 13.24 9.05 17.10
N GLY A 228 11.99 9.45 17.33
CA GLY A 228 11.25 9.13 18.56
C GLY A 228 11.94 9.66 19.83
N LEU A 229 12.48 10.89 19.77
CA LEU A 229 13.22 11.46 20.89
C LEU A 229 12.29 11.67 22.08
N ARG A 230 12.49 10.90 23.16
CA ARG A 230 11.69 11.00 24.40
C ARG A 230 11.86 12.35 25.10
N GLN A 231 13.03 12.97 24.96
CA GLN A 231 13.34 14.30 25.48
C GLN A 231 13.72 15.20 24.30
N PRO A 232 12.81 16.06 23.82
CA PRO A 232 13.03 16.86 22.62
C PRO A 232 14.25 17.80 22.67
N ALA A 233 14.76 18.09 23.87
CA ALA A 233 15.94 18.94 24.08
C ALA A 233 17.28 18.21 23.89
N VAL A 234 17.32 16.87 24.03
CA VAL A 234 18.58 16.11 24.06
C VAL A 234 18.50 14.93 23.10
N THR A 235 19.50 14.84 22.23
CA THR A 235 19.75 13.66 21.41
C THR A 235 20.81 12.82 22.08
N GLY A 236 20.58 11.50 22.20
CA GLY A 236 21.58 10.55 22.69
C GLY A 236 22.70 10.30 21.67
N PRO A 237 23.80 9.64 22.08
CA PRO A 237 24.81 9.19 21.13
C PRO A 237 24.22 8.21 20.11
N GLY A 238 24.60 8.33 18.84
CA GLY A 238 24.09 7.49 17.77
C GLY A 238 23.96 8.21 16.44
N THR A 239 23.22 7.61 15.50
CA THR A 239 22.90 8.24 14.22
C THR A 239 21.51 8.84 14.29
N VAL A 240 21.38 10.11 13.94
CA VAL A 240 20.12 10.83 13.95
C VAL A 240 19.74 11.22 12.53
N LYS A 241 18.50 10.93 12.15
CA LYS A 241 17.97 11.20 10.81
C LYS A 241 17.12 12.46 10.80
N MET A 242 17.28 13.30 9.79
CA MET A 242 16.43 14.48 9.62
C MET A 242 16.30 14.87 8.15
N LEU A 243 15.24 15.58 7.81
CA LEU A 243 15.05 16.10 6.46
C LEU A 243 16.05 17.22 6.16
N LYS A 244 16.73 17.10 5.01
CA LYS A 244 17.44 18.22 4.41
C LYS A 244 16.42 19.08 3.68
N GLN A 245 16.15 20.28 4.21
CA GLN A 245 15.33 21.25 3.50
C GLN A 245 15.98 21.60 2.15
N ALA A 246 15.17 21.71 1.10
CA ALA A 246 15.62 22.26 -0.17
C ALA A 246 16.05 23.71 0.07
N GLN A 247 17.34 24.01 -0.09
CA GLN A 247 17.80 25.38 -0.03
C GLN A 247 17.09 26.15 -1.15
N ALA A 248 16.21 27.09 -0.79
CA ALA A 248 15.72 28.08 -1.73
C ALA A 248 16.97 28.81 -2.27
N SER A 249 17.22 28.65 -3.57
CA SER A 249 18.29 29.35 -4.29
C SER A 249 17.78 30.68 -4.78
#